data_AF-A0A9J6GKD8-F1
#
_entry.id   AF-A0A9J6GKD8-F1
#
_cell.length_a   1.000
_cell.length_b   1.000
_cell.length_c   1.000
_cell.angle_alpha   90.00
_cell.angle_beta   90.00
_cell.angle_gamma   90.00
#
_symmetry.space_group_name_H-M   'P 1'
#
loop_
_entity.id
_entity.type
_entity.pdbx_description
1 polymer ?
#
loop_
_entity_poly.entity_id
_entity_poly.type
_entity_poly.pdbx_seq_one_letter_code
_entity_poly.pdbx_strand_id
1 'polypeptide(L)'
;MPSEFGFNKASLSSTRAFMQGKKEVDRYGTLTLDEMKICQAVAFNKTTYKVDGFVNYGENEDSAIPADHALVRLFVPLYHSVSWVQSIASFCWQWASPGRVLARLVLEAIVQLHKQNAIALAVDGVATNKAM
;
A
#
# COMPACT_ATOMS: atom_id res chain seq x y z
N MET A 1 13.63 5.91 -8.63
CA MET A 1 13.59 4.45 -8.38
C MET A 1 12.37 3.90 -9.08
N PRO A 2 12.45 2.74 -9.76
CA PRO A 2 11.25 2.12 -10.32
C PRO A 2 10.30 1.80 -9.16
N SER A 3 9.06 2.28 -9.26
CA SER A 3 7.97 1.94 -8.34
C SER A 3 7.43 0.57 -8.74
N GLU A 4 7.78 -0.46 -7.99
CA GLU A 4 7.23 -1.80 -8.17
C GLU A 4 5.96 -1.96 -7.33
N PHE A 5 5.06 -2.85 -7.77
CA PHE A 5 3.94 -3.29 -6.94
C PHE A 5 4.44 -4.09 -5.74
N GLY A 6 3.69 -4.05 -4.65
CA GLY A 6 4.09 -4.54 -3.34
C GLY A 6 4.40 -3.42 -2.34
N PHE A 7 5.09 -3.79 -1.27
CA PHE A 7 5.54 -2.86 -0.24
C PHE A 7 6.74 -2.06 -0.71
N ASN A 8 6.62 -0.74 -0.66
CA ASN A 8 7.70 0.17 -1.02
C ASN A 8 8.74 0.22 0.10
N LYS A 9 9.84 -0.53 -0.09
CA LYS A 9 10.94 -0.63 0.89
C LYS A 9 11.60 0.73 1.19
N ALA A 10 11.72 1.61 0.19
CA ALA A 10 12.32 2.93 0.37
C ALA A 10 11.41 3.84 1.21
N SER A 11 10.11 3.80 0.96
CA SER A 11 9.11 4.49 1.78
C SER A 11 9.10 4.01 3.24
N LEU A 12 9.15 2.69 3.44
CA LEU A 12 9.20 2.09 4.78
C LEU A 12 10.49 2.46 5.53
N SER A 13 11.64 2.49 4.85
CA SER A 13 12.91 2.89 5.49
C SER A 13 12.93 4.38 5.82
N SER A 14 12.39 5.25 4.96
CA SER A 14 12.21 6.68 5.26
C SER A 14 11.28 6.90 6.45
N THR A 15 10.19 6.12 6.54
CA THR A 15 9.27 6.16 7.68
C THR A 15 10.00 5.77 8.97
N ARG A 16 10.81 4.70 8.94
CA ARG A 16 11.63 4.30 10.08
C ARG A 16 12.58 5.40 10.53
N ALA A 17 13.32 6.00 9.60
CA ALA A 17 14.27 7.07 9.91
C ALA A 17 13.56 8.26 10.58
N PHE A 18 12.36 8.61 10.12
CA PHE A 18 11.57 9.68 10.71
C PHE A 18 10.95 9.33 12.08
N MET A 19 10.61 8.06 12.31
CA MET A 19 9.99 7.60 13.56
C MET A 19 10.99 7.20 14.65
N GLN A 20 12.28 7.10 14.30
CA GLN A 20 13.32 6.70 15.24
C GLN A 20 13.54 7.78 16.32
N GLY A 21 13.58 7.36 17.59
CA GLY A 21 13.79 8.26 18.73
C GLY A 21 12.56 9.07 19.15
N LYS A 22 11.41 8.91 18.49
CA LYS A 22 10.17 9.59 18.85
C LYS A 22 9.44 8.89 19.99
N LYS A 23 8.66 9.67 20.76
CA LYS A 23 7.78 9.15 21.79
C LYS A 23 6.65 8.35 21.16
N GLU A 24 6.04 7.47 21.95
CA GLU A 24 4.99 6.59 21.45
C GLU A 24 3.81 7.35 20.82
N VAL A 25 3.36 8.42 21.48
CA VAL A 25 2.26 9.26 21.00
C VAL A 25 2.53 9.84 19.62
N ASP A 26 3.79 10.17 19.32
CA ASP A 26 4.19 10.76 18.05
C ASP A 26 4.33 9.72 16.92
N ARG A 27 4.32 8.41 17.25
CA ARG A 27 4.41 7.32 16.25
C ARG A 27 3.06 6.94 15.67
N TYR A 28 1.95 7.45 16.22
CA TYR A 28 0.61 7.15 15.74
C TYR A 28 0.32 7.85 14.40
N GLY A 29 -0.27 7.10 13.48
CA GLY A 29 -0.76 7.58 12.21
C GLY A 29 -1.96 6.77 11.73
N THR A 30 -2.62 7.26 10.69
CA THR A 30 -3.67 6.53 9.98
C THR A 30 -3.09 5.80 8.78
N LEU A 31 -3.54 4.57 8.58
CA LEU A 31 -3.37 3.84 7.34
C LEU A 31 -4.63 4.07 6.51
N THR A 32 -4.50 4.89 5.48
CA THR A 32 -5.58 5.19 4.54
C THR A 32 -5.52 4.25 3.36
N LEU A 33 -6.66 3.67 3.02
CA LEU A 33 -6.85 2.72 1.93
C LEU A 33 -7.57 3.42 0.79
N ASP A 34 -7.10 3.25 -0.45
CA ASP A 34 -7.84 3.69 -1.63
C ASP A 34 -7.75 2.64 -2.75
N GLU A 35 -8.80 2.59 -3.57
CA GLU A 35 -8.94 1.71 -4.73
C GLU A 35 -9.31 2.54 -5.95
N MET A 36 -8.43 2.56 -6.94
CA MET A 36 -8.58 3.36 -8.15
C MET A 36 -8.79 2.46 -9.36
N LYS A 37 -9.85 2.69 -10.13
CA LYS A 37 -10.04 2.02 -11.42
C LYS A 37 -8.99 2.53 -12.42
N ILE A 38 -8.30 1.61 -13.07
CA ILE A 38 -7.28 1.88 -14.09
C ILE A 38 -7.68 1.23 -15.42
N CYS A 39 -7.15 1.74 -16.52
CA CYS A 39 -7.34 1.11 -17.83
C CYS A 39 -6.51 -0.17 -17.91
N GLN A 40 -7.14 -1.28 -18.32
CA GLN A 40 -6.42 -2.51 -18.65
C GLN A 40 -5.51 -2.26 -19.84
N ALA A 41 -4.20 -2.32 -19.61
CA ALA A 41 -3.20 -2.17 -20.65
C ALA A 41 -1.99 -3.05 -20.32
N VAL A 42 -1.54 -3.82 -21.30
CA VAL A 42 -0.30 -4.60 -21.18
C VAL A 42 0.80 -3.82 -21.91
N ALA A 43 1.84 -3.44 -21.19
CA ALA A 43 2.94 -2.64 -21.74
C ALA A 43 4.28 -3.28 -21.38
N PHE A 44 5.15 -3.44 -22.38
CA PHE A 44 6.53 -3.86 -22.13
C PHE A 44 7.37 -2.66 -21.71
N ASN A 45 7.86 -2.69 -20.48
CA ASN A 45 8.70 -1.66 -19.92
C ASN A 45 10.15 -1.89 -20.34
N LYS A 46 10.62 -1.09 -21.31
CA LYS A 46 11.98 -1.22 -21.86
C LYS A 46 13.10 -0.93 -20.85
N THR A 47 12.78 -0.24 -19.75
CA THR A 47 13.77 0.10 -18.72
C THR A 47 13.94 -1.03 -17.72
N THR A 48 12.86 -1.69 -17.31
CA THR A 48 12.89 -2.80 -16.36
C THR A 48 12.94 -4.17 -17.03
N TYR A 49 12.69 -4.24 -18.34
CA TYR A 49 12.50 -5.45 -19.12
C TYR A 49 11.38 -6.37 -18.59
N LYS A 50 10.37 -5.77 -17.95
CA LYS A 50 9.19 -6.47 -17.41
C LYS A 50 7.94 -6.12 -18.22
N VAL A 51 6.92 -6.97 -18.15
CA VAL A 51 5.60 -6.70 -18.72
C VAL A 51 4.70 -6.17 -17.62
N ASP A 52 4.28 -4.92 -17.73
CA ASP A 52 3.37 -4.27 -16.81
C ASP A 52 1.91 -4.52 -17.23
N GLY A 53 0.97 -4.51 -16.29
CA GLY A 53 -0.48 -4.56 -16.58
C GLY A 53 -1.25 -5.77 -16.04
N PHE A 54 -0.56 -6.70 -15.39
CA PHE A 54 -1.17 -7.89 -14.80
C PHE A 54 -1.50 -7.68 -13.31
N VAL A 55 -2.40 -8.52 -12.81
CA VAL A 55 -2.65 -8.63 -11.36
C VAL A 55 -1.36 -8.93 -10.63
N ASN A 56 -1.07 -8.14 -9.59
CA ASN A 56 0.18 -8.25 -8.85
C ASN A 56 -0.03 -7.92 -7.36
N TYR A 57 0.21 -8.92 -6.51
CA TYR A 57 0.14 -8.83 -5.04
C TYR A 57 1.51 -8.66 -4.37
N GLY A 58 2.52 -8.18 -5.10
CA GLY A 58 3.90 -8.16 -4.66
C GLY A 58 4.56 -9.53 -4.82
N GLU A 59 4.43 -10.42 -3.83
CA GLU A 59 5.16 -11.70 -3.77
C GLU A 59 4.39 -12.92 -4.32
N ASN A 60 3.09 -12.79 -4.58
CA ASN A 60 2.31 -13.85 -5.24
C ASN A 60 2.11 -13.49 -6.72
N GLU A 61 2.61 -14.39 -7.56
CA GLU A 61 2.98 -14.19 -8.96
C GLU A 61 1.88 -13.68 -9.88
N ASP A 62 2.35 -12.99 -10.93
CA ASP A 62 1.64 -12.47 -12.08
C ASP A 62 0.63 -13.48 -12.61
N SER A 63 -0.64 -13.29 -12.30
CA SER A 63 -1.68 -14.01 -13.04
C SER A 63 -1.65 -13.48 -14.48
N ALA A 64 -1.88 -14.33 -15.49
CA ALA A 64 -2.01 -13.90 -16.89
C ALA A 64 -3.25 -13.01 -17.15
N ILE A 65 -3.84 -12.46 -16.09
CA ILE A 65 -5.07 -11.72 -16.09
C ILE A 65 -4.76 -10.21 -15.95
N PRO A 66 -5.27 -9.37 -16.86
CA PRO A 66 -5.09 -7.93 -16.77
C PRO A 66 -5.75 -7.35 -15.52
N ALA A 67 -5.03 -6.45 -14.83
CA ALA A 67 -5.58 -5.69 -13.71
C ALA A 67 -6.36 -4.46 -14.20
N ASP A 68 -7.47 -4.15 -13.55
CA ASP A 68 -8.30 -2.97 -13.80
C ASP A 68 -8.51 -2.10 -12.55
N HIS A 69 -7.98 -2.53 -11.40
CA HIS A 69 -7.99 -1.75 -10.16
C HIS A 69 -6.58 -1.69 -9.56
N ALA A 70 -6.18 -0.50 -9.11
CA ALA A 70 -4.98 -0.26 -8.34
C ALA A 70 -5.36 0.01 -6.88
N LEU A 71 -4.78 -0.75 -5.95
CA LEU A 71 -4.94 -0.59 -4.52
C LEU A 71 -3.75 0.20 -3.98
N VAL A 72 -3.99 1.33 -3.34
CA VAL A 72 -2.94 2.16 -2.74
C VAL A 72 -3.10 2.18 -1.23
N ARG A 73 -1.96 2.15 -0.54
CA ARG A 73 -1.87 2.22 0.93
C ARG A 73 -1.01 3.39 1.32
N LEU A 74 -1.61 4.34 2.02
CA LEU A 74 -0.98 5.58 2.43
C LEU A 74 -0.86 5.61 3.95
N PHE A 75 0.29 6.03 4.46
CA PHE A 75 0.48 6.34 5.86
C PHE A 75 0.45 7.86 6.06
N VAL A 76 -0.32 8.32 7.05
CA VAL A 76 -0.44 9.73 7.43
C VAL A 76 -0.25 9.84 8.95
N PRO A 77 0.77 10.56 9.46
CA PRO A 77 0.96 10.74 10.90
C PRO A 77 -0.14 11.63 11.51
N LEU A 78 -0.54 11.35 12.75
CA LEU A 78 -1.63 12.05 13.43
C LEU A 78 -1.18 13.29 14.22
N TYR A 79 -0.08 13.19 14.97
CA TYR A 79 0.28 14.17 16.00
C TYR A 79 1.46 15.07 15.63
N HIS A 80 1.88 15.06 14.36
CA HIS A 80 3.01 15.87 13.91
C HIS A 80 2.58 17.24 13.40
N SER A 81 3.32 18.27 13.79
CA SER A 81 3.14 19.66 13.31
C SER A 81 3.33 19.78 11.79
N VAL A 82 4.04 18.82 11.19
CA VAL A 82 4.17 18.67 9.74
C VAL A 82 3.40 17.41 9.36
N SER A 83 2.22 17.60 8.78
CA SER A 83 1.46 16.52 8.15
C SER A 83 2.13 16.16 6.82
N TRP A 84 2.41 14.88 6.62
CA TRP A 84 2.91 14.34 5.36
C TRP A 84 2.15 13.06 5.02
N VAL A 85 2.14 12.73 3.74
CA VAL A 85 1.49 11.53 3.21
C VAL A 85 2.53 10.75 2.45
N GLN A 86 2.59 9.44 2.68
CA GLN A 86 3.52 8.57 1.99
C GLN A 86 2.84 7.29 1.56
N SER A 87 3.04 6.91 0.30
CA SER A 87 2.66 5.60 -0.19
C SER A 87 3.61 4.55 0.37
N ILE A 88 3.06 3.58 1.09
CA ILE A 88 3.82 2.48 1.70
C ILE A 88 3.68 1.18 0.91
N ALA A 89 2.59 1.03 0.15
CA ALA A 89 2.37 -0.09 -0.73
C ALA A 89 1.40 0.28 -1.85
N SER A 90 1.56 -0.42 -2.97
CA SER A 90 0.67 -0.36 -4.12
C SER A 90 0.51 -1.75 -4.71
N PHE A 91 -0.72 -2.16 -5.00
CA PHE A 91 -1.02 -3.47 -5.57
C PHE A 91 -1.98 -3.31 -6.76
N CYS A 92 -2.04 -4.33 -7.62
CA CYS A 92 -2.96 -4.35 -8.76
C CYS A 92 -3.85 -5.58 -8.71
N TRP A 93 -5.13 -5.39 -8.99
CA TRP A 93 -6.15 -6.45 -8.94
C TRP A 93 -7.11 -6.36 -10.13
N GLN A 94 -7.81 -7.47 -10.35
CA GLN A 94 -8.87 -7.58 -11.34
C GLN A 94 -10.22 -7.58 -10.61
N TRP A 95 -11.12 -6.68 -10.99
CA TRP A 95 -12.40 -6.41 -10.35
C TRP A 95 -12.26 -5.80 -8.95
N ALA A 96 -13.37 -5.74 -8.20
CA ALA A 96 -13.34 -5.36 -6.79
C ALA A 96 -12.59 -6.43 -5.97
N SER A 97 -11.71 -5.98 -5.08
CA SER A 97 -10.93 -6.87 -4.22
C SER A 97 -11.81 -7.61 -3.21
N PRO A 98 -11.69 -8.95 -3.06
CA PRO A 98 -12.43 -9.67 -2.03
C PRO A 98 -12.04 -9.15 -0.64
N GLY A 99 -13.02 -8.92 0.24
CA GLY A 99 -12.80 -8.37 1.58
C GLY A 99 -11.75 -9.15 2.39
N ARG A 100 -11.69 -10.48 2.26
CA ARG A 100 -10.68 -11.32 2.91
C ARG A 100 -9.25 -11.00 2.46
N VAL A 101 -9.05 -10.74 1.17
CA VAL A 101 -7.72 -10.37 0.64
C VAL A 101 -7.36 -8.96 1.11
N LEU A 102 -8.33 -8.05 1.09
CA LEU A 102 -8.16 -6.69 1.54
C LEU A 102 -7.76 -6.64 3.03
N ALA A 103 -8.45 -7.40 3.88
CA ALA A 103 -8.13 -7.56 5.30
C ALA A 103 -6.70 -8.06 5.53
N ARG A 104 -6.28 -9.07 4.74
CA ARG A 104 -4.92 -9.61 4.79
C ARG A 104 -3.88 -8.54 4.43
N LEU A 105 -4.08 -7.80 3.33
CA LEU A 105 -3.17 -6.74 2.91
C LEU A 105 -3.09 -5.60 3.93
N VAL A 106 -4.21 -5.27 4.59
CA VAL A 106 -4.25 -4.27 5.67
C VAL A 106 -3.45 -4.75 6.88
N LEU A 107 -3.66 -5.99 7.33
CA LEU A 107 -2.91 -6.58 8.44
C LEU A 107 -1.41 -6.63 8.14
N GLU A 108 -1.03 -7.06 6.93
CA GLU A 108 0.36 -7.06 6.49
C GLU A 108 0.95 -5.65 6.51
N ALA A 109 0.21 -4.63 6.05
CA ALA A 109 0.66 -3.25 6.09
C ALA A 109 0.85 -2.71 7.51
N ILE A 110 -0.07 -3.02 8.44
CA ILE A 110 0.06 -2.65 9.86
C ILE A 110 1.32 -3.31 10.46
N VAL A 111 1.54 -4.59 10.20
CA VAL A 111 2.71 -5.32 10.69
C VAL A 111 4.01 -4.71 10.12
N GLN A 112 4.02 -4.37 8.83
CA GLN A 112 5.19 -3.74 8.20
C GLN A 112 5.49 -2.36 8.81
N LEU A 113 4.47 -1.52 9.02
CA LEU A 113 4.63 -0.23 9.69
C LEU A 113 5.11 -0.37 11.13
N HIS A 114 4.57 -1.35 11.86
CA HIS A 114 4.99 -1.62 13.24
C HIS A 114 6.47 -1.99 13.33
N LYS A 115 6.97 -2.80 12.38
CA LYS A 115 8.42 -3.10 12.26
C LYS A 115 9.28 -1.86 12.00
N GLN A 116 8.70 -0.82 11.40
CA GLN A 116 9.37 0.47 11.17
C GLN A 116 9.17 1.47 12.31
N ASN A 117 8.68 1.04 13.47
CA ASN A 117 8.40 1.91 14.61
C ASN A 117 7.24 2.91 14.37
N ALA A 118 6.33 2.62 13.44
CA ALA A 118 5.12 3.40 13.21
C ALA A 118 3.89 2.62 13.70
N ILE A 119 2.96 3.29 14.40
CA ILE A 119 1.72 2.67 14.90
C ILE A 119 0.58 3.15 14.00
N ALA A 120 -0.04 2.23 13.28
CA ALA A 120 -1.04 2.55 12.28
C ALA A 120 -2.44 2.15 12.73
N LEU A 121 -3.38 3.08 12.63
CA LEU A 121 -4.81 2.82 12.74
C LEU A 121 -5.40 2.77 11.32
N ALA A 122 -5.93 1.62 10.92
CA ALA A 122 -6.57 1.51 9.61
C ALA A 122 -7.88 2.31 9.58
N VAL A 123 -8.02 3.17 8.59
CA VAL A 123 -9.22 3.97 8.37
C VAL A 123 -9.66 3.78 6.92
N ASP A 124 -10.91 3.37 6.74
CA ASP A 124 -11.53 3.23 5.44
C ASP A 124 -12.98 3.73 5.47
N GLY A 125 -13.36 4.51 4.46
CA GLY A 125 -14.66 5.16 4.34
C GLY A 125 -15.61 4.53 3.31
N VAL A 126 -15.18 3.52 2.54
CA VAL A 126 -15.97 2.98 1.41
C VAL A 126 -16.78 1.73 1.80
N ALA A 127 -17.98 1.60 1.23
CA ALA A 127 -18.98 0.59 1.58
C ALA A 127 -18.51 -0.87 1.45
N THR A 128 -17.64 -1.18 0.48
CA THR A 128 -17.04 -2.51 0.26
C THR A 128 -16.18 -2.96 1.46
N ASN A 129 -15.69 -2.00 2.25
CA ASN A 129 -14.82 -2.24 3.39
C ASN A 129 -15.59 -2.52 4.69
N LYS A 130 -16.92 -2.40 4.66
CA LYS A 130 -17.79 -2.82 5.78
C LYS A 130 -17.90 -4.34 5.93
N ALA A 131 -17.56 -5.09 4.89
CA ALA A 131 -17.52 -6.55 4.90
C ALA A 131 -16.13 -7.12 5.24
N MET A 132 -15.16 -6.23 5.50
CA MET A 132 -13.83 -6.58 6.03
C MET A 132 -13.94 -6.85 7.53
#